data_AF-A0A928FF81-F1
#
_entry.id   AF-A0A928FF81-F1
#
_cell.length_a   1.000
_cell.length_b   1.000
_cell.length_c   1.000
_cell.angle_alpha   90.00
_cell.angle_beta   90.00
_cell.angle_gamma   90.00
#
_symmetry.space_group_name_H-M   'P 1'
#
loop_
_entity.id
_entity.type
_entity.pdbx_description
1 polymer ?
#
loop_
_entity_poly.entity_id
_entity_poly.type
_entity_poly.pdbx_seq_one_letter_code
_entity_poly.pdbx_strand_id
1 'polypeptide(L)'
;MTDIKIQNNCKVATIKAPEGDYRQIVLDYMMKMSQIQWTPDVDMNVCMKKAYDFNASLQYKQGVTYYGMPYSDTKCGLDAFEQFVKDGVFSFESHYFDDIIGNHCSSSMARAFQQLISNGGVGGTKPQKWYPGIFKFPNDIKIPYEQFGDRYDSYDIWDNNPKTKIFESYAMTKPGDVIYFCKKTGSGHVRMVSQEPIVVYDEYGMIDGEKSEVIVIEQTNAWDKTVDIPTTWFVNRHYTFNTLYEKHFMAITLEIYSNGEKAKDAYIIYDGINTPETIKNGFTGTITSTFPLDYAYATVKDKDGKVVRKALQYNFTNKYDLVIDDMNKDLDLSTLEKGTYTFNYRVAIARGGVDLEHFEFTV
;
A
#
# COMPACT_ATOMS: atom_id res chain seq x y z
N MET A 1 1.54 45.92 17.76
CA MET A 1 2.01 44.96 16.76
C MET A 1 3.20 44.26 17.38
N THR A 2 3.07 42.97 17.64
CA THR A 2 4.16 42.17 18.20
C THR A 2 4.86 41.54 17.01
N ASP A 3 6.08 41.98 16.73
CA ASP A 3 6.92 41.37 15.69
C ASP A 3 7.27 39.94 16.11
N ILE A 4 6.61 38.96 15.49
CA ILE A 4 7.00 37.56 15.61
C ILE A 4 8.04 37.28 14.52
N LYS A 5 9.33 37.31 14.90
CA LYS A 5 10.40 36.77 14.06
C LYS A 5 10.39 35.25 14.19
N ILE A 6 9.96 34.53 13.15
CA ILE A 6 10.18 33.09 13.06
C ILE A 6 11.46 32.82 12.26
N GLN A 7 12.36 32.04 12.86
CA GLN A 7 13.55 31.53 12.19
C GLN A 7 13.16 30.39 11.26
N ASN A 8 13.54 30.50 9.98
CA ASN A 8 13.49 29.41 9.00
C ASN A 8 14.26 28.20 9.53
N ASN A 9 13.55 27.17 9.98
CA ASN A 9 14.15 25.89 10.33
C ASN A 9 13.56 24.80 9.43
N CYS A 10 14.36 24.34 8.47
CA CYS A 10 14.12 23.08 7.78
C CYS A 10 14.09 21.97 8.84
N LYS A 11 12.98 21.22 8.92
CA LYS A 11 12.86 20.08 9.82
C LYS A 11 13.07 18.79 9.05
N VAL A 12 13.92 17.93 9.60
CA VAL A 12 14.13 16.57 9.07
C VAL A 12 13.61 15.60 10.11
N ALA A 13 12.59 14.83 9.73
CA ALA A 13 12.12 13.69 10.48
C ALA A 13 12.70 12.41 9.88
N THR A 14 13.12 11.49 10.75
CA THR A 14 13.66 10.18 10.36
C THR A 14 12.78 9.08 10.90
N ILE A 15 12.27 8.24 10.01
CA ILE A 15 11.60 6.97 10.36
C ILE A 15 12.62 5.87 10.15
N LYS A 16 12.96 5.17 11.23
CA LYS A 16 13.99 4.12 11.22
C LYS A 16 13.58 2.95 10.35
N ALA A 17 14.54 2.40 9.61
CA ALA A 17 14.34 1.16 8.90
C ALA A 17 13.99 0.04 9.90
N PRO A 18 13.10 -0.90 9.53
CA PRO A 18 12.83 -2.04 10.37
C PRO A 18 14.06 -2.96 10.46
N GLU A 19 14.28 -3.54 11.64
CA GLU A 19 15.29 -4.56 11.89
C GLU A 19 14.63 -5.94 11.99
N GLY A 20 15.36 -6.99 11.64
CA GLY A 20 14.89 -8.38 11.75
C GLY A 20 14.72 -9.07 10.39
N ASP A 21 13.88 -10.10 10.36
CA ASP A 21 13.60 -10.86 9.15
C ASP A 21 12.70 -10.07 8.20
N TYR A 22 13.29 -9.63 7.09
CA TYR A 22 12.62 -8.86 6.05
C TYR A 22 11.44 -9.60 5.41
N ARG A 23 11.50 -10.93 5.30
CA ARG A 23 10.37 -11.71 4.79
C ARG A 23 9.21 -11.64 5.75
N GLN A 24 9.49 -11.83 7.05
CA GLN A 24 8.49 -11.77 8.10
C GLN A 24 7.87 -10.37 8.20
N ILE A 25 8.67 -9.30 8.14
CA ILE A 25 8.17 -7.91 8.19
C ILE A 25 7.14 -7.64 7.08
N VAL A 26 7.44 -8.07 5.86
CA VAL A 26 6.56 -7.89 4.71
C VAL A 26 5.29 -8.73 4.84
N LEU A 27 5.41 -9.98 5.28
CA LEU A 27 4.28 -10.87 5.52
C LEU A 27 3.38 -10.39 6.65
N ASP A 28 3.95 -9.94 7.76
CA ASP A 28 3.21 -9.39 8.90
C ASP A 28 2.37 -8.19 8.45
N TYR A 29 2.91 -7.33 7.58
CA TYR A 29 2.16 -6.21 7.04
C TYR A 29 1.00 -6.68 6.14
N MET A 30 1.23 -7.66 5.24
CA MET A 30 0.15 -8.28 4.45
C MET A 30 -0.93 -8.93 5.33
N MET A 31 -0.54 -9.63 6.38
CA MET A 31 -1.46 -10.26 7.33
C MET A 31 -2.25 -9.23 8.13
N LYS A 32 -1.63 -8.13 8.58
CA LYS A 32 -2.37 -7.04 9.24
C LYS A 32 -3.41 -6.43 8.31
N MET A 33 -3.05 -6.19 7.05
CA MET A 33 -4.00 -5.71 6.05
C MET A 33 -5.16 -6.69 5.83
N SER A 34 -4.98 -8.01 5.94
CA SER A 34 -6.06 -8.99 5.76
C SER A 34 -6.94 -9.21 7.00
N GLN A 35 -6.48 -8.75 8.18
CA GLN A 35 -7.12 -9.04 9.46
C GLN A 35 -7.91 -7.88 10.06
N ILE A 36 -7.74 -6.64 9.55
CA ILE A 36 -8.45 -5.49 10.10
C ILE A 36 -9.97 -5.68 10.04
N GLN A 37 -10.62 -5.56 11.20
CA GLN A 37 -12.06 -5.64 11.31
C GLN A 37 -12.68 -4.24 11.22
N TRP A 38 -13.70 -4.08 10.39
CA TRP A 38 -14.39 -2.81 10.28
C TRP A 38 -15.85 -2.97 9.84
N THR A 39 -16.70 -2.04 10.27
CA THR A 39 -18.13 -1.99 9.95
C THR A 39 -18.44 -0.61 9.39
N PRO A 40 -18.89 -0.47 8.13
CA PRO A 40 -19.22 0.84 7.62
C PRO A 40 -20.49 1.39 8.27
N ASP A 41 -20.47 2.67 8.58
CA ASP A 41 -21.62 3.41 9.11
C ASP A 41 -22.64 3.79 8.02
N VAL A 42 -22.29 3.66 6.75
CA VAL A 42 -23.14 3.86 5.56
C VAL A 42 -22.87 2.82 4.48
N ASP A 43 -23.82 2.60 3.58
CA ASP A 43 -23.59 1.75 2.40
C ASP A 43 -22.48 2.35 1.50
N MET A 44 -21.51 1.52 1.14
CA MET A 44 -20.31 1.88 0.39
C MET A 44 -20.23 1.06 -0.90
N ASN A 45 -20.37 1.73 -2.04
CA ASN A 45 -20.19 1.13 -3.37
C ASN A 45 -18.79 1.49 -3.88
N VAL A 46 -17.83 0.57 -3.76
CA VAL A 46 -16.46 0.85 -4.21
C VAL A 46 -16.38 0.61 -5.72
N CYS A 47 -16.19 1.68 -6.48
CA CYS A 47 -16.07 1.61 -7.93
C CYS A 47 -14.62 1.26 -8.34
N MET A 48 -14.43 0.11 -9.01
CA MET A 48 -13.20 -0.09 -9.79
C MET A 48 -13.26 0.90 -10.95
N LYS A 49 -12.35 1.89 -11.02
CA LYS A 49 -12.36 2.98 -12.00
C LYS A 49 -12.43 2.50 -13.45
N LYS A 50 -13.65 2.26 -13.93
CA LYS A 50 -14.14 2.50 -15.30
C LYS A 50 -15.64 2.76 -15.20
N ALA A 51 -16.02 4.00 -15.52
CA ALA A 51 -17.36 4.57 -15.46
C ALA A 51 -18.43 3.90 -16.38
N TYR A 52 -18.28 2.63 -16.73
CA TYR A 52 -19.13 1.94 -17.71
C TYR A 52 -19.64 0.56 -17.27
N ASP A 53 -19.32 0.09 -16.07
CA ASP A 53 -19.85 -1.21 -15.60
C ASP A 53 -20.17 -1.20 -14.09
N PHE A 54 -21.28 -0.55 -13.74
CA PHE A 54 -21.80 -0.50 -12.36
C PHE A 54 -22.16 -1.89 -11.79
N ASN A 55 -22.22 -2.92 -12.63
CA ASN A 55 -22.65 -4.28 -12.25
C ASN A 55 -21.54 -5.15 -11.64
N ALA A 56 -20.28 -4.68 -11.59
CA ALA A 56 -19.13 -5.41 -11.05
C ALA A 56 -18.52 -4.77 -9.79
N SER A 57 -19.25 -3.89 -9.10
CA SER A 57 -18.77 -3.24 -7.87
C SER A 57 -18.89 -4.16 -6.66
N LEU A 58 -17.83 -4.22 -5.83
CA LEU A 58 -17.94 -4.77 -4.48
C LEU A 58 -18.73 -3.78 -3.63
N GLN A 59 -19.81 -4.24 -3.02
CA GLN A 59 -20.67 -3.44 -2.16
C GLN A 59 -20.43 -3.80 -0.70
N TYR A 60 -20.07 -2.81 0.09
CA TYR A 60 -19.93 -2.93 1.53
C TYR A 60 -21.18 -2.30 2.17
N LYS A 61 -21.91 -3.07 2.97
CA LYS A 61 -23.23 -2.71 3.49
C LYS A 61 -23.13 -2.19 4.91
N GLN A 62 -23.90 -1.13 5.18
CA GLN A 62 -24.01 -0.53 6.50
C GLN A 62 -24.30 -1.62 7.55
N GLY A 63 -23.56 -1.59 8.66
CA GLY A 63 -23.75 -2.52 9.77
C GLY A 63 -23.21 -3.95 9.56
N VAL A 64 -22.68 -4.28 8.37
CA VAL A 64 -22.00 -5.56 8.14
C VAL A 64 -20.53 -5.43 8.53
N THR A 65 -20.02 -6.37 9.32
CA THR A 65 -18.61 -6.40 9.71
C THR A 65 -17.77 -7.13 8.67
N TYR A 66 -16.81 -6.43 8.08
CA TYR A 66 -15.87 -6.94 7.09
C TYR A 66 -14.49 -7.18 7.70
N TYR A 67 -13.72 -8.07 7.05
CA TYR A 67 -12.36 -8.41 7.45
C TYR A 67 -11.37 -8.14 6.32
N GLY A 68 -10.29 -7.46 6.69
CA GLY A 68 -9.25 -6.99 5.80
C GLY A 68 -9.59 -5.68 5.11
N MET A 69 -8.56 -5.00 4.60
CA MET A 69 -8.72 -3.76 3.87
C MET A 69 -9.63 -3.97 2.65
N PRO A 70 -10.58 -3.06 2.39
CA PRO A 70 -11.47 -3.15 1.24
C PRO A 70 -10.70 -3.21 -0.07
N TYR A 71 -11.19 -4.02 -1.01
CA TYR A 71 -10.65 -4.03 -2.37
C TYR A 71 -11.13 -2.80 -3.14
N SER A 72 -10.20 -2.04 -3.72
CA SER A 72 -10.46 -0.84 -4.53
C SER A 72 -9.34 -0.60 -5.54
N ASP A 73 -9.53 0.28 -6.52
CA ASP A 73 -8.45 0.66 -7.48
C ASP A 73 -7.52 1.75 -6.92
N THR A 74 -7.59 2.04 -5.61
CA THR A 74 -6.70 3.00 -4.95
C THR A 74 -5.46 2.31 -4.40
N LYS A 75 -4.55 3.10 -3.83
CA LYS A 75 -3.31 2.60 -3.22
C LYS A 75 -3.27 2.92 -1.73
N CYS A 76 -4.40 2.90 -1.02
CA CYS A 76 -4.41 3.23 0.40
C CYS A 76 -3.56 2.23 1.20
N GLY A 77 -2.76 2.76 2.14
CA GLY A 77 -2.03 1.97 3.12
C GLY A 77 -2.89 1.69 4.37
N LEU A 78 -2.49 0.71 5.18
CA LEU A 78 -3.24 0.32 6.38
C LEU A 78 -3.43 1.49 7.36
N ASP A 79 -2.34 2.17 7.72
CA ASP A 79 -2.35 3.28 8.68
C ASP A 79 -3.31 4.41 8.28
N ALA A 80 -3.44 4.63 6.97
CA ALA A 80 -4.30 5.67 6.40
C ALA A 80 -5.78 5.26 6.46
N PHE A 81 -6.06 3.99 6.20
CA PHE A 81 -7.40 3.42 6.32
C PHE A 81 -7.86 3.36 7.79
N GLU A 82 -6.97 3.00 8.72
CA GLU A 82 -7.25 2.93 10.16
C GLU A 82 -7.64 4.27 10.77
N GLN A 83 -7.24 5.41 10.19
CA GLN A 83 -7.68 6.74 10.66
C GLN A 83 -9.21 6.91 10.63
N PHE A 84 -9.91 6.12 9.82
CA PHE A 84 -11.35 6.17 9.66
C PHE A 84 -12.08 5.07 10.42
N VAL A 85 -11.36 4.11 10.99
CA VAL A 85 -11.91 3.01 11.78
C VAL A 85 -11.80 3.37 13.25
N LYS A 86 -12.90 3.81 13.85
CA LYS A 86 -12.99 4.11 15.28
C LYS A 86 -13.90 3.10 15.96
N ASP A 87 -13.39 2.42 16.99
CA ASP A 87 -14.13 1.40 17.74
C ASP A 87 -14.73 0.32 16.81
N GLY A 88 -14.00 -0.02 15.74
CA GLY A 88 -14.43 -0.98 14.70
C GLY A 88 -15.41 -0.40 13.68
N VAL A 89 -15.85 0.85 13.80
CA VAL A 89 -16.75 1.51 12.84
C VAL A 89 -15.93 2.34 11.87
N PHE A 90 -16.07 2.05 10.58
CA PHE A 90 -15.55 2.90 9.52
C PHE A 90 -16.55 4.03 9.25
N SER A 91 -16.10 5.28 9.45
CA SER A 91 -16.92 6.48 9.21
C SER A 91 -16.18 7.46 8.29
N PHE A 92 -16.82 7.89 7.20
CA PHE A 92 -16.24 8.86 6.27
C PHE A 92 -17.27 9.91 5.82
N GLU A 93 -16.92 11.19 5.95
CA GLU A 93 -17.84 12.31 5.73
C GLU A 93 -17.74 12.94 4.31
N SER A 94 -16.91 12.42 3.39
CA SER A 94 -16.64 13.07 2.10
C SER A 94 -17.04 12.26 0.86
N HIS A 95 -17.35 12.98 -0.22
CA HIS A 95 -17.78 12.47 -1.52
C HIS A 95 -16.64 11.83 -2.36
N TYR A 96 -15.38 11.88 -1.91
CA TYR A 96 -14.21 11.35 -2.63
C TYR A 96 -13.75 9.96 -2.14
N PHE A 97 -14.64 9.25 -1.47
CA PHE A 97 -14.42 7.95 -0.85
C PHE A 97 -13.71 6.92 -1.76
N ASP A 98 -14.07 6.85 -3.04
CA ASP A 98 -13.49 5.91 -4.02
C ASP A 98 -12.00 6.16 -4.33
N ASP A 99 -11.46 7.35 -4.06
CA ASP A 99 -10.05 7.69 -4.35
C ASP A 99 -9.10 7.40 -3.18
N ILE A 100 -9.66 7.06 -2.03
CA ILE A 100 -8.93 7.07 -0.75
C ILE A 100 -9.13 5.80 0.08
N ILE A 101 -10.09 4.95 -0.28
CA ILE A 101 -10.35 3.72 0.45
C ILE A 101 -9.58 2.54 -0.15
N GLY A 102 -9.04 1.68 0.70
CA GLY A 102 -8.66 0.32 0.31
C GLY A 102 -7.47 0.21 -0.64
N ASN A 103 -7.29 -0.97 -1.19
CA ASN A 103 -6.21 -1.27 -2.12
C ASN A 103 -6.62 -2.40 -3.07
N HIS A 104 -5.87 -2.61 -4.14
CA HIS A 104 -5.97 -3.78 -5.01
C HIS A 104 -4.76 -4.70 -4.85
N CYS A 105 -4.86 -5.92 -5.37
CA CYS A 105 -3.84 -6.97 -5.32
C CYS A 105 -2.40 -6.47 -5.40
N SER A 106 -2.02 -5.71 -6.44
CA SER A 106 -0.65 -5.23 -6.59
C SER A 106 -0.29 -4.04 -5.72
N SER A 107 -1.24 -3.17 -5.37
CA SER A 107 -0.95 -2.09 -4.42
C SER A 107 -0.77 -2.63 -3.01
N SER A 108 -1.47 -3.69 -2.61
CA SER A 108 -1.28 -4.37 -1.33
C SER A 108 0.13 -4.94 -1.21
N MET A 109 0.62 -5.62 -2.26
CA MET A 109 2.02 -6.05 -2.34
C MET A 109 2.99 -4.87 -2.22
N ALA A 110 2.72 -3.79 -2.96
CA ALA A 110 3.58 -2.62 -2.94
C ALA A 110 3.66 -1.98 -1.55
N ARG A 111 2.54 -1.92 -0.82
CA ARG A 111 2.47 -1.42 0.55
C ARG A 111 3.27 -2.28 1.53
N ALA A 112 3.20 -3.60 1.36
CA ALA A 112 4.01 -4.53 2.13
C ALA A 112 5.51 -4.37 1.82
N PHE A 113 5.92 -4.22 0.56
CA PHE A 113 7.33 -3.99 0.22
C PHE A 113 7.85 -2.61 0.63
N GLN A 114 6.98 -1.61 0.73
CA GLN A 114 7.34 -0.29 1.23
C GLN A 114 7.76 -0.28 2.70
N GLN A 115 7.53 -1.38 3.42
CA GLN A 115 8.17 -1.60 4.72
C GLN A 115 9.72 -1.68 4.59
N LEU A 116 10.26 -2.03 3.43
CA LEU A 116 11.69 -2.28 3.21
C LEU A 116 12.34 -1.37 2.16
N ILE A 117 11.62 -1.00 1.10
CA ILE A 117 12.15 -0.23 -0.03
C ILE A 117 11.24 0.92 -0.45
N SER A 118 11.80 2.05 -0.87
CA SER A 118 10.99 3.23 -1.25
C SER A 118 10.15 3.00 -2.51
N ASN A 119 10.69 2.23 -3.46
CA ASN A 119 10.00 1.85 -4.67
C ASN A 119 9.45 0.43 -4.53
N GLY A 120 8.43 0.23 -3.69
CA GLY A 120 7.73 -1.06 -3.59
C GLY A 120 6.93 -1.44 -4.84
N GLY A 121 7.08 -0.70 -5.95
CA GLY A 121 6.32 -0.89 -7.17
C GLY A 121 6.52 -2.26 -7.79
N VAL A 122 5.68 -3.23 -7.40
CA VAL A 122 5.08 -4.12 -8.39
C VAL A 122 4.09 -3.23 -9.15
N GLY A 123 4.62 -2.52 -10.14
CA GLY A 123 3.91 -1.45 -10.86
C GLY A 123 2.49 -1.87 -11.21
N GLY A 124 1.52 -1.08 -10.73
CA GLY A 124 0.10 -1.42 -10.71
C GLY A 124 -0.39 -2.17 -11.94
N THR A 125 -1.02 -3.33 -11.72
CA THR A 125 -1.96 -4.05 -12.61
C THR A 125 -1.62 -4.20 -14.09
N LYS A 126 -0.43 -3.78 -14.54
CA LYS A 126 0.06 -4.02 -15.90
C LYS A 126 1.06 -5.16 -15.79
N PRO A 127 0.67 -6.39 -16.18
CA PRO A 127 1.47 -7.62 -16.11
C PRO A 127 2.66 -7.62 -17.10
N GLN A 128 3.30 -6.46 -17.24
CA GLN A 128 4.27 -6.05 -18.26
C GLN A 128 5.54 -5.48 -17.64
N LYS A 129 5.60 -5.38 -16.31
CA LYS A 129 6.61 -4.55 -15.61
C LYS A 129 7.16 -5.28 -14.41
N TRP A 130 8.20 -6.07 -14.66
CA TRP A 130 9.16 -6.48 -13.65
C TRP A 130 10.28 -5.44 -13.58
N TYR A 131 10.72 -5.09 -12.38
CA TYR A 131 11.76 -4.08 -12.15
C TYR A 131 13.08 -4.79 -11.79
N PRO A 132 14.01 -4.93 -12.75
CA PRO A 132 15.36 -5.46 -12.49
C PRO A 132 16.04 -4.58 -11.42
N GLY A 133 16.76 -5.19 -10.48
CA GLY A 133 17.39 -4.49 -9.35
C GLY A 133 16.48 -4.31 -8.12
N ILE A 134 15.20 -4.65 -8.24
CA ILE A 134 14.26 -4.71 -7.10
C ILE A 134 13.82 -6.15 -6.86
N PHE A 135 13.51 -6.86 -7.94
CA PHE A 135 13.11 -8.26 -7.91
C PHE A 135 14.12 -9.11 -8.67
N LYS A 136 14.19 -10.39 -8.32
CA LYS A 136 14.92 -11.41 -9.07
C LYS A 136 14.09 -12.67 -9.22
N PHE A 137 14.36 -13.45 -10.26
CA PHE A 137 13.78 -14.78 -10.39
C PHE A 137 14.54 -15.77 -9.49
N PRO A 138 13.86 -16.76 -8.90
CA PRO A 138 14.53 -17.95 -8.41
C PRO A 138 15.19 -18.70 -9.59
N ASN A 139 16.41 -19.24 -9.41
CA ASN A 139 17.15 -20.09 -10.38
C ASN A 139 17.65 -19.44 -11.68
N ASP A 140 18.20 -20.29 -12.55
CA ASP A 140 18.60 -20.05 -13.94
C ASP A 140 17.40 -19.81 -14.89
N ILE A 141 16.33 -19.16 -14.40
CA ILE A 141 15.22 -18.73 -15.26
C ILE A 141 15.81 -17.85 -16.35
N LYS A 142 15.61 -18.29 -17.60
CA LYS A 142 16.15 -17.58 -18.76
C LYS A 142 15.40 -16.28 -18.91
N ILE A 143 16.11 -15.18 -18.73
CA ILE A 143 15.63 -13.84 -19.03
C ILE A 143 16.12 -13.54 -20.46
N PRO A 144 15.25 -13.55 -21.48
CA PRO A 144 15.64 -13.21 -22.84
C PRO A 144 16.18 -11.78 -22.84
N TYR A 145 17.47 -11.67 -23.16
CA TYR A 145 18.21 -10.43 -23.04
C TYR A 145 17.98 -9.58 -24.28
N GLU A 146 16.90 -8.81 -24.29
CA GLU A 146 16.78 -7.62 -25.16
C GLU A 146 16.38 -6.43 -24.29
N GLN A 147 17.36 -5.55 -24.05
CA GLN A 147 17.17 -4.28 -23.35
C GLN A 147 16.25 -3.37 -24.16
N PHE A 148 14.98 -3.29 -23.78
CA PHE A 148 14.14 -2.13 -24.08
C PHE A 148 14.19 -1.14 -22.89
N GLY A 149 15.39 -0.63 -22.57
CA GLY A 149 15.63 0.30 -21.46
C GLY A 149 15.46 -0.32 -20.07
N ASP A 150 15.07 0.50 -19.07
CA ASP A 150 14.89 0.12 -17.65
C ASP A 150 13.68 -0.83 -17.38
N ARG A 151 13.16 -1.54 -18.39
CA ARG A 151 11.91 -2.32 -18.32
C ARG A 151 12.00 -3.59 -19.17
N TYR A 152 11.59 -4.72 -18.61
CA TYR A 152 11.51 -6.01 -19.32
C TYR A 152 10.06 -6.44 -19.56
N ASP A 153 9.82 -7.09 -20.70
CA ASP A 153 8.55 -7.74 -20.99
C ASP A 153 8.50 -9.14 -20.37
N SER A 154 7.60 -9.35 -19.41
CA SER A 154 7.48 -10.61 -18.69
C SER A 154 6.92 -11.77 -19.52
N TYR A 155 6.44 -11.52 -20.75
CA TYR A 155 5.97 -12.56 -21.67
C TYR A 155 7.10 -13.46 -22.16
N ASP A 156 8.20 -12.85 -22.58
CA ASP A 156 9.30 -13.58 -23.18
C ASP A 156 9.94 -14.51 -22.15
N ILE A 157 9.86 -14.17 -20.86
CA ILE A 157 10.33 -15.05 -19.77
C ILE A 157 9.48 -16.33 -19.71
N TRP A 158 8.15 -16.23 -19.84
CA TRP A 158 7.29 -17.42 -19.83
C TRP A 158 7.61 -18.35 -21.00
N ASP A 159 7.62 -17.80 -22.22
CA ASP A 159 7.75 -18.59 -23.45
C ASP A 159 9.16 -19.20 -23.64
N ASN A 160 10.19 -18.64 -22.98
CA ASN A 160 11.57 -19.13 -23.05
C ASN A 160 11.95 -20.16 -21.96
N ASN A 161 11.05 -20.46 -21.02
CA ASN A 161 11.33 -21.40 -19.94
C ASN A 161 10.41 -22.63 -20.00
N PRO A 162 10.95 -23.86 -19.98
CA PRO A 162 10.13 -25.06 -19.99
C PRO A 162 9.38 -25.21 -18.66
N LYS A 163 8.24 -25.93 -18.70
CA LYS A 163 7.40 -26.24 -17.54
C LYS A 163 8.18 -26.71 -16.31
N THR A 164 9.17 -27.56 -16.51
CA THR A 164 10.03 -28.08 -15.43
C THR A 164 10.77 -26.97 -14.69
N LYS A 165 11.32 -25.98 -15.40
CA LYS A 165 12.00 -24.82 -14.78
C LYS A 165 11.04 -23.90 -14.06
N ILE A 166 9.83 -23.73 -14.58
CA ILE A 166 8.80 -22.96 -13.89
C ILE A 166 8.37 -23.65 -12.59
N PHE A 167 8.21 -24.98 -12.61
CA PHE A 167 7.91 -25.76 -11.39
C PHE A 167 9.03 -25.70 -10.36
N GLU A 168 10.29 -25.83 -10.79
CA GLU A 168 11.45 -25.62 -9.91
C GLU A 168 11.42 -24.22 -9.29
N SER A 169 11.00 -23.19 -10.03
CA SER A 169 10.88 -21.83 -9.48
C SER A 169 9.82 -21.72 -8.39
N TYR A 170 8.67 -22.39 -8.54
CA TYR A 170 7.64 -22.44 -7.49
C TYR A 170 8.13 -23.20 -6.24
N ALA A 171 8.78 -24.34 -6.44
CA ALA A 171 9.33 -25.18 -5.36
C ALA A 171 10.38 -24.46 -4.51
N MET A 172 11.01 -23.41 -5.04
CA MET A 172 12.03 -22.62 -4.36
C MET A 172 11.52 -21.30 -3.79
N THR A 173 10.24 -21.00 -3.96
CA THR A 173 9.65 -19.85 -3.30
C THR A 173 9.71 -20.01 -1.79
N LYS A 174 9.86 -18.88 -1.12
CA LYS A 174 9.83 -18.76 0.34
C LYS A 174 8.72 -17.80 0.76
N PRO A 175 8.26 -17.87 2.01
CA PRO A 175 7.36 -16.86 2.55
C PRO A 175 7.85 -15.43 2.24
N GLY A 176 6.97 -14.58 1.72
CA GLY A 176 7.27 -13.20 1.29
C GLY A 176 7.70 -13.06 -0.18
N ASP A 177 7.90 -14.18 -0.90
CA ASP A 177 8.04 -14.18 -2.36
C ASP A 177 6.70 -13.95 -3.05
N VAL A 178 6.75 -13.68 -4.35
CA VAL A 178 5.60 -13.29 -5.15
C VAL A 178 5.36 -14.26 -6.28
N ILE A 179 4.10 -14.61 -6.47
CA ILE A 179 3.60 -15.29 -7.66
C ILE A 179 2.80 -14.27 -8.48
N TYR A 180 3.32 -13.83 -9.62
CA TYR A 180 2.71 -12.76 -10.43
C TYR A 180 2.26 -13.26 -11.81
N PHE A 181 1.14 -12.74 -12.30
CA PHE A 181 0.63 -13.05 -13.63
C PHE A 181 1.49 -12.38 -14.70
N CYS A 182 1.92 -13.14 -15.71
CA CYS A 182 2.90 -12.67 -16.68
C CYS A 182 2.44 -12.72 -18.14
N LYS A 183 1.14 -12.76 -18.48
CA LYS A 183 0.63 -12.87 -19.88
C LYS A 183 -0.02 -11.59 -20.45
N LYS A 184 0.07 -11.41 -21.78
CA LYS A 184 -0.33 -10.20 -22.54
C LYS A 184 -1.80 -9.86 -22.52
N THR A 185 -2.64 -10.87 -22.35
CA THR A 185 -4.09 -10.76 -22.40
C THR A 185 -4.67 -11.36 -21.12
N GLY A 186 -5.58 -10.63 -20.47
CA GLY A 186 -6.23 -11.05 -19.23
C GLY A 186 -6.21 -9.98 -18.15
N SER A 187 -6.97 -10.22 -17.08
CA SER A 187 -6.87 -9.45 -15.84
C SER A 187 -5.66 -9.96 -15.07
N GLY A 188 -4.64 -9.11 -14.89
CA GLY A 188 -3.46 -9.46 -14.12
C GLY A 188 -3.78 -9.64 -12.64
N HIS A 189 -3.03 -10.52 -11.96
CA HIS A 189 -3.13 -10.71 -10.52
C HIS A 189 -1.74 -10.97 -9.93
N VAL A 190 -1.59 -10.72 -8.63
CA VAL A 190 -0.34 -10.97 -7.92
C VAL A 190 -0.65 -11.48 -6.52
N ARG A 191 0.15 -12.45 -6.07
CA ARG A 191 -0.02 -13.17 -4.81
C ARG A 191 1.29 -13.18 -4.06
N MET A 192 1.23 -13.18 -2.73
CA MET A 192 2.40 -13.39 -1.89
C MET A 192 2.38 -14.79 -1.34
N VAL A 193 3.49 -15.50 -1.46
CA VAL A 193 3.70 -16.80 -0.82
C VAL A 193 3.69 -16.58 0.69
N SER A 194 2.76 -17.21 1.40
CA SER A 194 2.58 -17.02 2.85
C SER A 194 3.24 -18.13 3.67
N GLN A 195 3.50 -19.29 3.08
CA GLN A 195 4.14 -20.44 3.71
C GLN A 195 5.09 -21.12 2.73
N GLU A 196 5.99 -21.98 3.23
CA GLU A 196 6.83 -22.82 2.37
C GLU A 196 5.95 -23.67 1.42
N PRO A 197 6.35 -23.82 0.14
CA PRO A 197 5.58 -24.59 -0.82
C PRO A 197 5.58 -26.09 -0.45
N ILE A 198 4.49 -26.76 -0.78
CA ILE A 198 4.40 -28.22 -0.69
C ILE A 198 4.90 -28.78 -2.02
N VAL A 199 6.00 -29.54 -1.98
CA VAL A 199 6.62 -30.12 -3.18
C VAL A 199 6.53 -31.64 -3.12
N VAL A 200 5.85 -32.22 -4.11
CA VAL A 200 5.68 -33.66 -4.25
C VAL A 200 6.41 -34.11 -5.51
N TYR A 201 7.18 -35.19 -5.39
CA TYR A 201 7.88 -35.80 -6.52
C TYR A 201 7.16 -37.07 -6.98
N ASP A 202 7.11 -37.29 -8.29
CA ASP A 202 6.61 -38.52 -8.89
C ASP A 202 7.64 -39.67 -8.83
N GLU A 203 7.26 -40.83 -9.38
CA GLU A 203 8.11 -42.02 -9.40
C GLU A 203 9.41 -41.85 -10.20
N TYR A 204 9.50 -40.82 -11.05
CA TYR A 204 10.68 -40.49 -11.85
C TYR A 204 11.54 -39.40 -11.20
N GLY A 205 11.19 -38.95 -9.99
CA GLY A 205 11.89 -37.87 -9.29
C GLY A 205 11.60 -36.48 -9.88
N MET A 206 10.54 -36.34 -10.68
CA MET A 206 10.10 -35.05 -11.23
C MET A 206 9.02 -34.44 -10.34
N ILE A 207 8.89 -33.12 -10.34
CA ILE A 207 7.85 -32.43 -9.55
C ILE A 207 6.46 -32.79 -10.12
N ASP A 208 5.62 -33.40 -9.29
CA ASP A 208 4.21 -33.67 -9.57
C ASP A 208 3.42 -32.37 -9.41
N GLY A 209 3.11 -31.72 -10.53
CA GLY A 209 2.45 -30.42 -10.54
C GLY A 209 0.98 -30.42 -10.13
N GLU A 210 0.31 -31.58 -10.09
CA GLU A 210 -1.05 -31.70 -9.58
C GLU A 210 -1.09 -31.77 -8.06
N LYS A 211 -0.04 -32.30 -7.43
CA LYS A 211 0.05 -32.48 -5.97
C LYS A 211 0.94 -31.46 -5.27
N SER A 212 1.80 -30.77 -6.02
CA SER A 212 2.64 -29.71 -5.50
C SER A 212 1.86 -28.39 -5.47
N GLU A 213 1.98 -27.63 -4.38
CA GLU A 213 1.15 -26.48 -4.09
C GLU A 213 1.98 -25.29 -3.58
N VAL A 214 1.55 -24.09 -3.97
CA VAL A 214 2.00 -22.84 -3.36
C VAL A 214 0.88 -22.32 -2.47
N ILE A 215 1.24 -21.92 -1.26
CA ILE A 215 0.31 -21.40 -0.25
C ILE A 215 0.48 -19.89 -0.19
N VAL A 216 -0.60 -19.14 -0.36
CA VAL A 216 -0.54 -17.70 -0.59
C VAL A 216 -1.50 -16.90 0.28
N ILE A 217 -1.16 -15.62 0.41
CA ILE A 217 -2.06 -14.53 0.77
C ILE A 217 -2.23 -13.59 -0.44
N GLU A 218 -3.49 -13.32 -0.80
CA GLU A 218 -3.83 -12.39 -1.88
C GLU A 218 -5.10 -11.62 -1.55
N GLN A 219 -5.29 -10.50 -2.24
CA GLN A 219 -6.50 -9.68 -2.13
C GLN A 219 -7.17 -9.63 -3.50
N THR A 220 -8.45 -9.96 -3.57
CA THR A 220 -9.16 -10.15 -4.84
C THR A 220 -10.35 -9.20 -4.97
N ASN A 221 -10.85 -9.03 -6.19
CA ASN A 221 -12.07 -8.28 -6.45
C ASN A 221 -13.35 -9.12 -6.20
N ALA A 222 -13.27 -10.16 -5.36
CA ALA A 222 -14.36 -11.07 -5.05
C ALA A 222 -14.37 -11.43 -3.56
N TRP A 223 -15.55 -11.78 -3.05
CA TRP A 223 -15.69 -12.32 -1.70
C TRP A 223 -15.12 -13.75 -1.61
N ASP A 224 -14.39 -14.04 -0.54
CA ASP A 224 -13.97 -15.40 -0.24
C ASP A 224 -15.19 -16.22 0.21
N LYS A 225 -15.65 -17.12 -0.66
CA LYS A 225 -16.79 -18.00 -0.41
C LYS A 225 -16.43 -19.25 0.38
N THR A 226 -15.15 -19.44 0.72
CA THR A 226 -14.67 -20.63 1.44
C THR A 226 -14.58 -20.43 2.94
N VAL A 227 -14.81 -19.19 3.42
CA VAL A 227 -14.86 -18.83 4.84
C VAL A 227 -16.19 -18.17 5.17
N ASP A 228 -16.62 -18.26 6.43
CA ASP A 228 -17.89 -17.68 6.92
C ASP A 228 -17.72 -16.23 7.41
N ILE A 229 -16.87 -15.47 6.74
CA ILE A 229 -16.65 -14.05 7.01
C ILE A 229 -16.59 -13.27 5.70
N PRO A 230 -17.16 -12.05 5.64
CA PRO A 230 -17.13 -11.27 4.42
C PRO A 230 -15.75 -10.60 4.27
N THR A 231 -14.91 -11.19 3.43
CA THR A 231 -13.56 -10.71 3.13
C THR A 231 -13.24 -10.81 1.65
N THR A 232 -12.43 -9.88 1.16
CA THR A 232 -11.81 -9.93 -0.17
C THR A 232 -10.39 -10.51 -0.13
N TRP A 233 -9.91 -10.88 1.07
CA TRP A 233 -8.58 -11.43 1.29
C TRP A 233 -8.64 -12.94 1.36
N PHE A 234 -7.87 -13.60 0.51
CA PHE A 234 -7.78 -15.05 0.47
C PHE A 234 -6.48 -15.40 1.18
N VAL A 235 -6.60 -15.88 2.41
CA VAL A 235 -5.48 -16.17 3.30
C VAL A 235 -5.27 -17.68 3.38
N ASN A 236 -4.01 -18.13 3.27
CA ASN A 236 -3.66 -19.56 3.21
C ASN A 236 -4.37 -20.27 2.06
N ARG A 237 -4.48 -19.62 0.91
CA ARG A 237 -5.07 -20.22 -0.28
C ARG A 237 -4.06 -21.15 -0.93
N HIS A 238 -4.49 -22.35 -1.28
CA HIS A 238 -3.65 -23.32 -1.98
C HIS A 238 -3.87 -23.23 -3.50
N TYR A 239 -2.78 -23.22 -4.25
CA TYR A 239 -2.79 -23.35 -5.70
C TYR A 239 -1.81 -24.43 -6.13
N THR A 240 -2.29 -25.40 -6.91
CA THR A 240 -1.39 -26.39 -7.51
C THR A 240 -0.43 -25.73 -8.50
N PHE A 241 0.77 -26.30 -8.66
CA PHE A 241 1.75 -25.80 -9.61
C PHE A 241 1.20 -25.82 -11.04
N ASN A 242 0.40 -26.83 -11.39
CA ASN A 242 -0.33 -26.89 -12.66
C ASN A 242 -1.31 -25.72 -12.82
N THR A 243 -2.12 -25.43 -11.80
CA THR A 243 -3.07 -24.30 -11.84
C THR A 243 -2.36 -22.97 -12.09
N LEU A 244 -1.24 -22.74 -11.41
CA LEU A 244 -0.44 -21.53 -11.61
C LEU A 244 0.19 -21.49 -13.00
N TYR A 245 0.70 -22.64 -13.46
CA TYR A 245 1.34 -22.74 -14.76
C TYR A 245 0.38 -22.52 -15.92
N GLU A 246 -0.78 -23.16 -15.93
CA GLU A 246 -1.79 -22.97 -16.97
C GLU A 246 -2.27 -21.51 -17.04
N LYS A 247 -2.26 -20.82 -15.90
CA LYS A 247 -2.61 -19.40 -15.79
C LYS A 247 -1.43 -18.45 -15.95
N HIS A 248 -0.24 -18.95 -16.32
CA HIS A 248 0.95 -18.16 -16.65
C HIS A 248 1.36 -17.25 -15.48
N PHE A 249 1.54 -17.84 -14.31
CA PHE A 249 2.09 -17.16 -13.14
C PHE A 249 3.59 -17.47 -13.00
N MET A 250 4.38 -16.50 -12.55
CA MET A 250 5.83 -16.68 -12.34
C MET A 250 6.21 -16.31 -10.91
N ALA A 251 7.20 -17.03 -10.37
CA ALA A 251 7.77 -16.71 -9.08
C ALA A 251 8.87 -15.64 -9.19
N ILE A 252 8.83 -14.64 -8.31
CA ILE A 252 9.89 -13.65 -8.09
C ILE A 252 10.11 -13.42 -6.60
N THR A 253 11.34 -13.08 -6.24
CA THR A 253 11.72 -12.69 -4.88
C THR A 253 12.21 -11.25 -4.87
N LEU A 254 11.96 -10.54 -3.78
CA LEU A 254 12.57 -9.23 -3.55
C LEU A 254 14.09 -9.42 -3.41
N GLU A 255 14.87 -8.57 -4.06
CA GLU A 255 16.33 -8.72 -4.12
C GLU A 255 16.98 -8.50 -2.75
N ILE A 256 16.46 -7.54 -1.98
CA ILE A 256 16.91 -7.20 -0.61
C ILE A 256 16.87 -8.40 0.35
N TYR A 257 16.07 -9.43 0.08
CA TYR A 257 16.05 -10.66 0.89
C TYR A 257 17.32 -11.49 0.76
N SER A 258 18.20 -11.18 -0.18
CA SER A 258 19.26 -12.10 -0.60
C SER A 258 20.58 -11.45 -0.97
N ASN A 259 20.62 -10.14 -1.24
CA ASN A 259 21.83 -9.42 -1.64
C ASN A 259 22.62 -8.85 -0.44
N GLY A 260 22.14 -9.06 0.80
CA GLY A 260 22.78 -8.56 2.02
C GLY A 260 22.60 -7.04 2.25
N GLU A 261 21.82 -6.36 1.40
CA GLU A 261 21.47 -4.96 1.61
C GLU A 261 20.55 -4.81 2.81
N LYS A 262 20.70 -3.68 3.50
CA LYS A 262 19.82 -3.29 4.60
C LYS A 262 18.78 -2.29 4.10
N ALA A 263 17.56 -2.41 4.59
CA ALA A 263 16.53 -1.40 4.46
C ALA A 263 17.10 -0.06 4.96
N LYS A 264 16.86 1.00 4.19
CA LYS A 264 17.36 2.35 4.48
C LYS A 264 16.36 3.11 5.33
N ASP A 265 16.83 3.96 6.23
CA ASP A 265 15.96 4.92 6.94
C ASP A 265 15.17 5.77 5.94
N ALA A 266 13.94 6.13 6.32
CA ALA A 266 13.14 7.07 5.57
C ALA A 266 13.31 8.48 6.15
N TYR A 267 13.60 9.42 5.26
CA TYR A 267 13.71 10.84 5.58
C TYR A 267 12.54 11.60 5.01
N ILE A 268 11.95 12.45 5.85
CA ILE A 268 10.92 13.41 5.51
C ILE A 268 11.48 14.78 5.85
N ILE A 269 11.57 15.63 4.84
CA ILE A 269 12.10 16.98 4.93
C ILE A 269 10.93 17.92 4.77
N TYR A 270 10.74 18.79 5.74
CA TYR A 270 9.78 19.88 5.68
C TYR A 270 10.54 21.21 5.59
N ASP A 271 10.38 21.88 4.46
CA ASP A 271 11.02 23.16 4.15
C ASP A 271 9.97 24.27 4.05
N GLY A 272 10.06 25.24 4.96
CA GLY A 272 9.17 26.41 5.01
C GLY A 272 8.10 26.32 6.09
N ILE A 273 8.27 27.10 7.16
CA ILE A 273 7.14 27.63 7.93
C ILE A 273 7.10 29.13 7.61
N ASN A 274 6.38 29.51 6.55
CA ASN A 274 5.79 30.84 6.56
C ASN A 274 4.51 30.71 7.38
N THR A 275 4.58 30.91 8.70
CA THR A 275 3.36 31.21 9.44
C THR A 275 2.91 32.59 8.94
N PRO A 276 1.77 32.71 8.26
CA PRO A 276 1.33 34.03 7.87
C PRO A 276 1.05 34.85 9.14
N GLU A 277 1.30 36.16 9.07
CA GLU A 277 0.94 37.11 10.15
C GLU A 277 -0.57 37.06 10.49
N THR A 278 -1.38 36.50 9.59
CA THR A 278 -2.80 36.20 9.79
C THR A 278 -3.13 34.81 9.25
N ILE A 279 -3.93 34.04 10.00
CA ILE A 279 -4.34 32.66 9.70
C ILE A 279 -5.05 32.52 8.33
N LYS A 280 -5.49 33.62 7.73
CA LYS A 280 -6.29 33.69 6.49
C LYS A 280 -5.57 33.18 5.23
N ASN A 281 -4.24 33.07 5.25
CA ASN A 281 -3.46 32.62 4.09
C ASN A 281 -2.85 31.21 4.26
N GLY A 282 -3.23 30.49 5.32
CA GLY A 282 -2.78 29.13 5.58
C GLY A 282 -1.26 28.99 5.83
N PHE A 283 -0.85 27.80 6.24
CA PHE A 283 0.58 27.44 6.31
C PHE A 283 1.01 26.93 4.94
N THR A 284 2.19 27.39 4.48
CA THR A 284 2.80 26.93 3.22
C THR A 284 4.16 26.33 3.50
N GLY A 285 4.53 25.32 2.72
CA GLY A 285 5.85 24.70 2.76
C GLY A 285 5.96 23.57 1.75
N THR A 286 7.13 22.96 1.63
CA THR A 286 7.36 21.81 0.76
C THR A 286 7.78 20.62 1.60
N ILE A 287 7.12 19.49 1.40
CA ILE A 287 7.45 18.21 2.00
C ILE A 287 8.11 17.35 0.94
N THR A 288 9.32 16.89 1.23
CA THR A 288 10.03 15.92 0.40
C THR A 288 10.30 14.67 1.20
N SER A 289 10.06 13.50 0.62
CA SER A 289 10.25 12.21 1.26
C SER A 289 11.00 11.23 0.37
N THR A 290 11.89 10.48 0.99
CA THR A 290 12.59 9.35 0.35
C THR A 290 11.67 8.17 0.06
N PHE A 291 10.51 8.10 0.71
CA PHE A 291 9.43 7.14 0.48
C PHE A 291 8.18 7.87 -0.04
N PRO A 292 7.32 7.22 -0.84
CA PRO A 292 6.02 7.79 -1.17
C PRO A 292 5.27 8.16 0.10
N LEU A 293 4.76 9.38 0.16
CA LEU A 293 3.87 9.79 1.24
C LEU A 293 2.55 9.00 1.08
N ASP A 294 1.97 8.58 2.19
CA ASP A 294 0.69 7.87 2.21
C ASP A 294 -0.43 8.88 2.40
N TYR A 295 -0.30 9.69 3.45
CA TYR A 295 -1.20 10.77 3.73
C TYR A 295 -0.51 11.91 4.50
N ALA A 296 -1.12 13.07 4.42
CA ALA A 296 -0.90 14.20 5.29
C ALA A 296 -2.20 14.46 6.06
N TYR A 297 -2.08 14.64 7.37
CA TYR A 297 -3.19 14.87 8.28
C TYR A 297 -2.95 16.13 9.09
N ALA A 298 -3.94 17.01 9.11
CA ALA A 298 -3.92 18.24 9.90
C ALA A 298 -5.07 18.19 10.91
N THR A 299 -4.82 18.64 12.14
CA THR A 299 -5.85 18.83 13.16
C THR A 299 -5.74 20.19 13.82
N VAL A 300 -6.90 20.75 14.14
CA VAL A 300 -7.03 21.90 15.02
C VAL A 300 -7.77 21.44 16.26
N LYS A 301 -7.18 21.67 17.42
CA LYS A 301 -7.78 21.40 18.73
C LYS A 301 -8.08 22.70 19.44
N ASP A 302 -9.20 22.75 20.17
CA ASP A 302 -9.47 23.84 21.10
C ASP A 302 -8.60 23.72 22.36
N LYS A 303 -8.72 24.71 23.26
CA LYS A 303 -8.02 24.76 24.56
C LYS A 303 -8.26 23.53 25.45
N ASP A 304 -9.36 22.80 25.25
CA ASP A 304 -9.72 21.62 26.03
C ASP A 304 -9.18 20.34 25.37
N GLY A 305 -8.44 20.48 24.27
CA GLY A 305 -7.83 19.39 23.51
C GLY A 305 -8.80 18.71 22.54
N LYS A 306 -10.02 19.21 22.38
CA LYS A 306 -11.03 18.63 21.48
C LYS A 306 -10.72 19.04 20.05
N VAL A 307 -10.69 18.07 19.13
CA VAL A 307 -10.51 18.32 17.70
C VAL A 307 -11.75 19.05 17.16
N VAL A 308 -11.56 20.29 16.69
CA VAL A 308 -12.61 21.15 16.13
C VAL A 308 -12.56 21.22 14.61
N ARG A 309 -11.39 20.97 14.00
CA ARG A 309 -11.20 20.82 12.55
C ARG A 309 -10.18 19.72 12.28
N LYS A 310 -10.35 19.02 11.15
CA LYS A 310 -9.39 18.04 10.65
C LYS A 310 -9.38 18.08 9.13
N ALA A 311 -8.22 17.83 8.53
CA ALA A 311 -8.11 17.57 7.10
C ALA A 311 -7.18 16.40 6.86
N LEU A 312 -7.52 15.59 5.86
CA LEU A 312 -6.69 14.52 5.36
C LEU A 312 -6.49 14.69 3.87
N GLN A 313 -5.26 14.49 3.42
CA GLN A 313 -4.90 14.47 2.02
C GLN A 313 -4.03 13.26 1.73
N TYR A 314 -4.27 12.61 0.60
CA TYR A 314 -3.50 11.46 0.16
C TYR A 314 -2.55 11.88 -0.96
N ASN A 315 -1.27 11.72 -0.71
CA ASN A 315 -0.23 12.22 -1.59
C ASN A 315 0.71 11.08 -1.90
N PHE A 316 0.33 10.18 -2.83
CA PHE A 316 1.16 9.04 -3.25
C PHE A 316 2.39 9.46 -4.08
N THR A 317 3.09 10.49 -3.63
CA THR A 317 4.22 11.18 -4.25
C THR A 317 5.34 11.34 -3.23
N ASN A 318 6.55 11.52 -3.73
CA ASN A 318 7.73 11.78 -2.91
C ASN A 318 7.94 13.27 -2.63
N LYS A 319 7.13 14.14 -3.23
CA LYS A 319 7.16 15.58 -3.04
C LYS A 319 5.73 16.12 -3.03
N TYR A 320 5.45 17.02 -2.09
CA TYR A 320 4.17 17.70 -1.96
C TYR A 320 4.42 19.15 -1.54
N ASP A 321 3.85 20.09 -2.28
CA ASP A 321 3.83 21.50 -1.88
C ASP A 321 2.55 21.70 -1.04
N LEU A 322 2.75 21.93 0.25
CA LEU A 322 1.69 22.19 1.22
C LEU A 322 1.13 23.59 0.97
N VAL A 323 -0.15 23.60 0.65
CA VAL A 323 -1.02 24.77 0.72
C VAL A 323 -2.23 24.31 1.53
N ILE A 324 -2.42 24.83 2.74
CA ILE A 324 -3.49 24.35 3.61
C ILE A 324 -4.89 24.56 3.03
N ASP A 325 -5.07 25.62 2.24
CA ASP A 325 -6.34 25.84 1.53
C ASP A 325 -6.66 24.72 0.53
N ASP A 326 -5.64 23.96 0.08
CA ASP A 326 -5.79 22.78 -0.78
C ASP A 326 -5.98 21.48 0.04
N MET A 327 -5.73 21.49 1.35
CA MET A 327 -6.02 20.36 2.26
C MET A 327 -7.52 20.31 2.58
N ASN A 328 -8.35 20.11 1.56
CA ASN A 328 -9.80 20.08 1.60
C ASN A 328 -10.47 21.37 2.14
N LYS A 329 -11.69 21.62 1.66
CA LYS A 329 -12.56 22.72 2.14
C LYS A 329 -12.91 22.64 3.64
N ASP A 330 -12.51 21.56 4.31
CA ASP A 330 -12.85 21.21 5.69
C ASP A 330 -11.87 21.81 6.73
N LEU A 331 -10.76 22.42 6.30
CA LEU A 331 -9.84 23.16 7.18
C LEU A 331 -10.01 24.68 7.11
N ASP A 332 -11.21 25.19 6.82
CA ASP A 332 -11.47 26.63 6.84
C ASP A 332 -11.35 27.21 8.26
N LEU A 333 -10.16 27.74 8.55
CA LEU A 333 -9.81 28.35 9.83
C LEU A 333 -10.52 29.69 10.06
N SER A 334 -11.07 30.32 9.01
CA SER A 334 -11.77 31.61 9.13
C SER A 334 -13.12 31.50 9.84
N THR A 335 -13.64 30.28 9.98
CA THR A 335 -14.91 29.98 10.67
C THR A 335 -14.74 29.63 12.14
N LEU A 336 -13.52 29.68 12.67
CA LEU A 336 -13.27 29.43 14.08
C LEU A 336 -13.77 30.59 14.94
N GLU A 337 -14.35 30.26 16.09
CA GLU A 337 -14.71 31.27 17.09
C GLU A 337 -13.45 31.88 17.71
N LYS A 338 -13.60 33.04 18.35
CA LYS A 338 -12.50 33.69 19.06
C LYS A 338 -12.00 32.76 20.17
N GLY A 339 -10.72 32.41 20.15
CA GLY A 339 -10.15 31.46 21.11
C GLY A 339 -8.73 31.05 20.77
N THR A 340 -8.11 30.33 21.70
CA THR A 340 -6.79 29.72 21.51
C THR A 340 -6.95 28.28 21.05
N TYR A 341 -6.18 27.91 20.03
CA TYR A 341 -6.21 26.62 19.38
C TYR A 341 -4.80 26.08 19.20
N THR A 342 -4.71 24.76 19.08
CA THR A 342 -3.48 24.05 18.75
C THR A 342 -3.61 23.44 17.37
N PHE A 343 -2.66 23.74 16.49
CA PHE A 343 -2.53 23.09 15.19
C PHE A 343 -1.51 21.94 15.30
N ASN A 344 -1.82 20.80 14.71
CA ASN A 344 -0.88 19.70 14.52
C ASN A 344 -0.93 19.25 13.05
N TYR A 345 0.25 19.08 12.47
CA TYR A 345 0.41 18.54 11.14
C TYR A 345 1.31 17.31 11.15
N ARG A 346 0.75 16.22 10.65
CA ARG A 346 1.36 14.90 10.58
C ARG A 346 1.44 14.45 9.14
N VAL A 347 2.53 13.80 8.77
CA VAL A 347 2.60 13.04 7.53
C VAL A 347 2.95 11.60 7.82
N ALA A 348 2.48 10.70 6.97
CA ALA A 348 2.81 9.30 7.04
C ALA A 348 3.35 8.78 5.73
N ILE A 349 4.18 7.76 5.84
CA ILE A 349 4.59 6.85 4.77
C ILE A 349 4.13 5.45 5.19
N ALA A 350 4.29 4.46 4.31
CA ALA A 350 3.89 3.07 4.61
C ALA A 350 4.48 2.51 5.92
N ARG A 351 5.62 3.03 6.40
CA ARG A 351 6.32 2.60 7.62
C ARG A 351 5.86 3.30 8.89
N GLY A 352 4.94 4.25 8.79
CA GLY A 352 4.45 5.02 9.92
C GLY A 352 4.45 6.53 9.66
N GLY A 353 4.04 7.28 10.69
CA GLY A 353 3.87 8.72 10.63
C GLY A 353 4.73 9.52 11.58
N VAL A 354 5.00 10.75 11.19
CA VAL A 354 5.76 11.76 11.95
C VAL A 354 4.94 13.03 12.05
N ASP A 355 4.92 13.60 13.25
CA ASP A 355 4.37 14.93 13.47
C ASP A 355 5.46 15.94 13.08
N LEU A 356 5.19 16.76 12.07
CA LEU A 356 6.13 17.74 11.55
C LEU A 356 5.99 19.07 12.28
N GLU A 357 4.75 19.48 12.53
CA GLU A 357 4.44 20.76 13.15
C GLU A 357 3.43 20.65 14.28
N HIS A 358 3.67 21.47 15.30
CA HIS A 358 2.81 21.67 16.44
C HIS A 358 3.00 23.09 16.97
N PHE A 359 1.96 23.90 16.94
CA PHE A 359 1.99 25.24 17.53
C PHE A 359 0.60 25.70 17.95
N GLU A 360 0.58 26.70 18.82
CA GLU A 360 -0.64 27.35 19.28
C GLU A 360 -0.88 28.64 18.48
N PHE A 361 -2.15 28.94 18.22
CA PHE A 361 -2.58 30.19 17.60
C PHE A 361 -3.85 30.71 18.28
N THR A 362 -4.13 32.00 18.13
CA THR A 362 -5.35 32.62 18.64
C THR A 362 -6.09 33.30 17.49
N VAL A 363 -7.40 33.08 17.43
CA VAL A 363 -8.32 33.74 16.49
C VAL A 363 -8.89 35.00 17.11
#